data_AF-A0A2G4H426-F1
#
_entry.id   AF-A0A2G4H426-F1
#
_cell.length_a   1.000
_cell.length_b   1.000
_cell.length_c   1.000
_cell.angle_alpha   90.00
_cell.angle_beta   90.00
_cell.angle_gamma   90.00
#
_symmetry.space_group_name_H-M   'P 1'
#
loop_
_entity.id
_entity.type
_entity.pdbx_description
1 polymer ?
#
loop_
_entity_poly.entity_id
_entity_poly.type
_entity_poly.pdbx_seq_one_letter_code
_entity_poly.pdbx_strand_id
1 'polypeptide(L)'
;MLAWIGTGVGVSNGNALHAVAMLSAGLVLGAIGLWLRVTQPVAYRLDRDALVIERRRGSLRITGRIEPHTDKARLGLRLGSGGLYGYRGHFRVAGGGWTRSFVTDVRRTVLIKVGRRRVVLSPIDPAGLVEVVRNA
;
A
#
# COMPACT_ATOMS: atom_id res chain seq x y z
N MET A 1 -23.75 40.94 -48.33
CA MET A 1 -22.36 40.44 -48.39
C MET A 1 -21.97 40.03 -46.97
N LEU A 2 -22.12 38.75 -46.63
CA LEU A 2 -21.87 38.22 -45.28
C LEU A 2 -20.49 37.54 -45.28
N ALA A 3 -19.55 38.10 -44.53
CA ALA A 3 -18.21 37.53 -44.35
C ALA A 3 -18.27 36.39 -43.32
N TRP A 4 -17.96 35.18 -43.78
CA TRP A 4 -17.86 33.98 -42.96
C TRP A 4 -16.48 33.98 -42.29
N ILE A 5 -16.40 34.31 -40.99
CA ILE A 5 -15.15 34.17 -40.22
C ILE A 5 -15.11 32.73 -39.70
N GLY A 6 -14.51 31.84 -40.49
CA GLY A 6 -14.20 30.49 -40.03
C GLY A 6 -13.10 30.54 -38.98
N THR A 7 -13.44 30.43 -37.70
CA THR A 7 -12.47 30.15 -36.63
C THR A 7 -12.06 28.69 -36.71
N GLY A 8 -11.20 28.37 -37.68
CA GLY A 8 -10.49 27.10 -37.70
C GLY A 8 -9.51 27.08 -36.53
N VAL A 9 -9.86 26.39 -35.45
CA VAL A 9 -8.88 25.99 -34.44
C VAL A 9 -7.98 24.95 -35.11
N GLY A 10 -6.93 25.44 -35.78
CA GLY A 10 -5.89 24.61 -36.36
C GLY A 10 -5.16 23.91 -35.23
N VAL A 11 -5.54 22.65 -34.97
CA VAL A 11 -4.76 21.78 -34.09
C VAL A 11 -3.47 21.48 -34.84
N SER A 12 -2.40 22.23 -34.55
CA SER A 12 -1.06 21.85 -35.01
C SER A 12 -0.76 20.44 -34.49
N ASN A 13 -0.06 19.61 -35.28
CA ASN A 13 0.28 18.23 -34.89
C ASN A 13 0.96 18.18 -33.50
N GLY A 14 1.68 19.24 -33.12
CA GLY A 14 2.22 19.42 -31.78
C GLY A 14 1.13 19.44 -30.69
N ASN A 15 0.10 20.27 -30.83
CA ASN A 15 -0.95 20.40 -29.80
C ASN A 15 -1.78 19.11 -29.63
N ALA A 16 -2.05 18.40 -30.73
CA ALA A 16 -2.71 17.09 -30.68
C ALA A 16 -1.87 16.06 -29.93
N LEU A 17 -0.56 15.98 -30.23
CA LEU A 17 0.35 15.06 -29.55
C LEU A 17 0.46 15.35 -28.05
N HIS A 18 0.54 16.62 -27.66
CA HIS A 18 0.54 17.00 -26.24
C HIS A 18 -0.78 16.64 -25.55
N ALA A 19 -1.93 16.89 -26.19
CA ALA A 19 -3.23 16.53 -25.64
C ALA A 19 -3.37 15.01 -25.44
N VAL A 20 -2.98 14.22 -26.44
CA VAL A 20 -2.98 12.75 -26.35
C VAL A 20 -2.02 12.26 -25.26
N ALA A 21 -0.84 12.85 -25.15
CA ALA A 21 0.13 12.51 -24.11
C ALA A 21 -0.40 12.81 -22.70
N MET A 22 -1.03 13.97 -22.50
CA MET A 22 -1.62 14.35 -21.21
C MET A 22 -2.80 13.44 -20.84
N LEU A 23 -3.69 13.13 -21.78
CA LEU A 23 -4.80 12.19 -21.55
C LEU A 23 -4.29 10.79 -21.21
N SER A 24 -3.28 10.31 -21.94
CA SER A 24 -2.66 9.01 -21.69
C SER A 24 -2.01 8.98 -20.31
N ALA A 25 -1.27 10.02 -19.94
CA ALA A 25 -0.68 10.14 -18.60
C ALA A 25 -1.76 10.14 -17.51
N GLY A 26 -2.86 10.87 -17.70
CA GLY A 26 -4.00 10.89 -16.80
C GLY A 26 -4.64 9.52 -16.62
N LEU A 27 -4.87 8.79 -17.72
CA LEU A 27 -5.40 7.42 -17.69
C LEU A 27 -4.46 6.45 -16.97
N VAL A 28 -3.15 6.54 -17.23
CA VAL A 28 -2.14 5.70 -16.55
C VAL A 28 -2.13 5.97 -15.05
N LEU A 29 -2.10 7.24 -14.64
CA LEU A 29 -2.15 7.62 -13.23
C LEU A 29 -3.47 7.17 -12.57
N GLY A 30 -4.60 7.33 -13.27
CA GLY A 30 -5.90 6.85 -12.82
C GLY A 30 -5.95 5.33 -12.64
N ALA A 31 -5.41 4.58 -13.60
CA ALA A 31 -5.31 3.12 -13.53
C ALA A 31 -4.40 2.66 -12.38
N ILE A 32 -3.26 3.32 -12.18
CA ILE A 32 -2.36 3.07 -11.04
C ILE A 32 -3.11 3.35 -9.72
N GLY A 33 -3.83 4.47 -9.61
CA GLY A 33 -4.62 4.82 -8.43
C GLY A 33 -5.70 3.80 -8.11
N LEU A 34 -6.44 3.34 -9.13
CA LEU A 34 -7.45 2.29 -8.99
C LEU A 34 -6.84 0.96 -8.56
N TRP A 35 -5.71 0.58 -9.17
CA TRP A 35 -4.97 -0.62 -8.82
C TRP A 35 -4.47 -0.61 -7.36
N LEU A 36 -3.96 0.54 -6.89
CA LEU A 36 -3.57 0.72 -5.49
C LEU A 36 -4.77 0.60 -4.54
N ARG A 37 -5.95 1.08 -4.95
CA ARG A 37 -7.18 0.99 -4.15
C ARG A 37 -7.71 -0.44 -4.04
N VAL A 38 -7.78 -1.20 -5.15
CA VAL A 38 -8.28 -2.59 -5.09
C VAL A 38 -7.33 -3.53 -4.34
N THR A 39 -6.03 -3.21 -4.31
CA THR A 39 -5.06 -3.99 -3.53
C THR A 39 -4.99 -3.58 -2.06
N GLN A 40 -5.75 -2.57 -1.62
CA GLN A 40 -5.69 -2.04 -0.25
C GLN A 40 -6.06 -3.11 0.79
N PRO A 41 -5.28 -3.29 1.86
CA PRO A 41 -5.62 -4.15 2.99
C PRO A 41 -6.90 -3.66 3.67
N VAL A 42 -7.78 -4.60 4.00
CA VAL A 42 -9.04 -4.34 4.72
C VAL A 42 -9.00 -5.00 6.10
N ALA A 43 -8.50 -6.23 6.15
CA ALA A 43 -8.39 -6.99 7.39
C ALA A 43 -7.13 -7.87 7.35
N TYR A 44 -6.82 -8.47 8.49
CA TYR A 44 -5.81 -9.52 8.57
C TYR A 44 -6.31 -10.63 9.47
N ARG A 45 -5.83 -11.84 9.21
CA ARG A 45 -6.10 -13.02 10.01
C ARG A 45 -4.78 -13.72 10.30
N LEU A 46 -4.57 -14.06 11.57
CA LEU A 46 -3.47 -14.92 11.99
C LEU A 46 -3.95 -16.37 11.89
N ASP A 47 -3.18 -17.18 11.17
CA ASP A 47 -3.30 -18.64 11.09
C ASP A 47 -2.09 -19.25 11.82
N ARG A 48 -2.10 -20.55 12.15
CA ARG A 48 -0.99 -21.18 12.89
C ARG A 48 0.35 -21.06 12.16
N ASP A 49 0.31 -21.12 10.83
CA ASP A 49 1.48 -21.16 9.96
C ASP A 49 1.49 -20.03 8.92
N ALA A 50 0.59 -19.06 9.02
CA ALA A 50 0.53 -17.97 8.05
C ALA A 50 -0.16 -16.71 8.55
N LEU A 51 0.32 -15.57 8.07
CA LEU A 51 -0.39 -14.32 8.13
C LEU A 51 -1.17 -14.11 6.83
N VAL A 52 -2.48 -14.01 6.90
CA VAL A 52 -3.33 -13.68 5.75
C VAL A 52 -3.74 -12.21 5.84
N ILE A 53 -3.31 -11.41 4.88
CA ILE A 53 -3.77 -10.03 4.70
C ILE A 53 -4.89 -10.03 3.68
N GLU A 54 -6.11 -9.74 4.12
CA GLU A 54 -7.26 -9.57 3.26
C GLU A 54 -7.22 -8.20 2.61
N ARG A 55 -7.44 -8.15 1.30
CA ARG A 55 -7.46 -6.92 0.53
C ARG A 55 -8.86 -6.71 -0.02
N ARG A 56 -9.17 -5.49 -0.48
CA ARG A 56 -10.44 -5.22 -1.18
C ARG A 56 -10.68 -6.18 -2.34
N ARG A 57 -9.62 -6.60 -3.03
CA ARG A 57 -9.64 -7.69 -4.01
C ARG A 57 -8.50 -8.67 -3.75
N GLY A 58 -8.87 -9.91 -3.44
CA GLY A 58 -7.95 -11.01 -3.16
C GLY A 58 -7.33 -10.98 -1.76
N SER A 59 -6.40 -11.89 -1.52
CA SER A 59 -5.69 -11.99 -0.25
C SER A 59 -4.19 -12.19 -0.49
N LEU A 60 -3.38 -11.81 0.49
CA LEU A 60 -1.95 -12.12 0.52
C LEU A 60 -1.70 -13.05 1.70
N ARG A 61 -1.33 -14.29 1.40
CA ARG A 61 -0.84 -15.23 2.41
C ARG A 61 0.68 -15.11 2.52
N ILE A 62 1.16 -14.89 3.74
CA ILE A 62 2.58 -14.93 4.08
C ILE A 62 2.76 -16.16 4.96
N THR A 63 3.31 -17.23 4.40
CA THR A 63 3.53 -18.49 5.12
C THR A 63 4.79 -18.40 6.01
N GLY A 64 4.71 -19.02 7.18
CA GLY A 64 5.76 -19.18 8.16
C GLY A 64 5.20 -19.09 9.59
N ARG A 65 5.92 -19.70 10.55
CA ARG A 65 5.62 -19.57 11.97
C ARG A 65 5.55 -18.11 12.38
N ILE A 66 4.52 -17.75 13.13
CA ILE A 66 4.32 -16.40 13.63
C ILE A 66 5.03 -16.29 14.99
N GLU A 67 5.93 -15.33 15.10
CA GLU A 67 6.69 -15.07 16.32
C GLU A 67 6.53 -13.59 16.70
N PRO A 68 6.36 -13.28 17.99
CA PRO A 68 6.34 -11.90 18.45
C PRO A 68 7.75 -11.34 18.33
N HIS A 69 7.88 -10.09 17.88
CA HIS A 69 9.19 -9.43 17.81
C HIS A 69 9.23 -8.20 18.72
N THR A 70 8.33 -7.23 18.51
CA THR A 70 8.26 -6.02 19.34
C THR A 70 6.85 -5.45 19.32
N ASP A 71 6.44 -4.93 20.48
CA ASP A 71 5.19 -4.24 20.79
C ASP A 71 5.04 -2.86 20.13
N LYS A 72 6.14 -2.19 19.77
CA LYS A 72 6.12 -0.88 19.10
C LYS A 72 7.09 -0.76 17.94
N ALA A 73 6.58 -0.84 16.71
CA ALA A 73 7.40 -0.66 15.51
C ALA A 73 7.54 0.84 15.17
N ARG A 74 8.76 1.39 15.26
CA ARG A 74 9.06 2.73 14.75
C ARG A 74 9.38 2.68 13.26
N LEU A 75 8.41 3.05 12.43
CA LEU A 75 8.59 3.16 10.99
C LEU A 75 9.57 4.29 10.66
N GLY A 76 10.70 3.95 10.05
CA GLY A 76 11.71 4.90 9.57
C GLY A 76 11.64 5.07 8.05
N LEU A 77 12.78 4.92 7.38
CA LEU A 77 12.91 5.14 5.94
C LEU A 77 11.97 4.22 5.13
N ARG A 78 11.29 4.81 4.15
CA ARG A 78 10.30 4.16 3.28
C ARG A 78 10.88 3.95 1.89
N LEU A 79 10.68 2.74 1.33
CA LEU A 79 10.91 2.45 -0.08
C LEU A 79 9.58 2.28 -0.82
N GLY A 80 9.42 3.07 -1.88
CA GLY A 80 8.28 3.04 -2.79
C GLY A 80 7.07 3.88 -2.34
N SER A 81 6.01 3.80 -3.16
CA SER A 81 4.71 4.39 -2.85
C SER A 81 4.07 3.55 -1.76
N GLY A 82 4.42 3.84 -0.52
CA GLY A 82 3.89 3.21 0.69
C GLY A 82 2.38 3.42 0.92
N GLY A 83 1.55 3.35 -0.12
CA GLY A 83 0.11 3.53 -0.14
C GLY A 83 -0.30 5.01 -0.28
N LEU A 84 -1.25 5.28 -1.19
CA LEU A 84 -2.06 6.50 -1.16
C LEU A 84 -3.02 6.50 0.05
N TYR A 85 -3.23 5.33 0.67
CA TYR A 85 -4.30 5.05 1.64
C TYR A 85 -3.78 4.44 2.96
N GLY A 86 -2.52 4.71 3.35
CA GLY A 86 -1.94 4.22 4.61
C GLY A 86 -0.41 4.19 4.59
N TYR A 87 0.19 3.44 5.52
CA TYR A 87 1.62 3.15 5.60
C TYR A 87 1.86 1.71 5.16
N ARG A 88 1.76 1.49 3.84
CA ARG A 88 1.77 0.16 3.22
C ARG A 88 2.93 0.00 2.24
N GLY A 89 3.96 -0.76 2.59
CA GLY A 89 5.12 -0.91 1.70
C GLY A 89 6.32 -1.48 2.41
N HIS A 90 7.52 -1.21 1.89
CA HIS A 90 8.76 -1.60 2.55
C HIS A 90 9.25 -0.44 3.42
N PHE A 91 9.40 -0.71 4.72
CA PHE A 91 9.88 0.26 5.70
C PHE A 91 11.07 -0.30 6.45
N ARG A 92 12.08 0.54 6.67
CA ARG A 92 13.14 0.25 7.61
C ARG A 92 12.64 0.60 9.00
N VAL A 93 12.61 -0.39 9.89
CA VAL A 93 12.21 -0.21 11.29
C VAL A 93 13.46 -0.10 12.15
N ALA A 94 13.47 0.86 13.08
CA ALA A 94 14.56 1.02 14.04
C ALA A 94 14.73 -0.28 14.86
N GLY A 95 15.95 -0.84 14.90
CA GLY A 95 16.23 -2.12 15.57
C GLY A 95 15.74 -3.38 14.83
N GLY A 96 14.98 -3.23 13.73
CA GLY A 96 14.26 -4.34 13.08
C GLY A 96 14.51 -4.49 11.57
N GLY A 97 15.41 -3.71 10.97
CA GLY A 97 15.77 -3.83 9.55
C GLY A 97 14.61 -3.56 8.58
N TRP A 98 14.68 -4.12 7.37
CA TRP A 98 13.60 -3.98 6.37
C TRP A 98 12.41 -4.86 6.70
N THR A 99 11.23 -4.25 6.68
CA THR A 99 9.95 -4.89 7.01
C THR A 99 8.89 -4.55 5.99
N ARG A 100 7.89 -5.41 5.86
CA ARG A 100 6.69 -5.11 5.09
C ARG A 100 5.63 -4.54 6.02
N SER A 101 5.15 -3.33 5.76
CA SER A 101 4.15 -2.66 6.59
C SER A 101 2.77 -2.76 5.95
N PHE A 102 1.77 -3.02 6.79
CA PHE A 102 0.34 -2.94 6.48
C PHE A 102 -0.34 -2.14 7.59
N VAL A 103 0.06 -0.87 7.70
CA VAL A 103 -0.33 0.00 8.82
C VAL A 103 -1.32 1.07 8.34
N THR A 104 -2.41 1.21 9.07
CA THR A 104 -3.40 2.29 8.92
C THR A 104 -3.24 3.35 10.01
N ASP A 105 -2.87 2.96 11.22
CA ASP A 105 -2.58 3.86 12.35
C ASP A 105 -1.16 3.64 12.88
N VAL A 106 -0.29 4.64 12.71
CA VAL A 106 1.11 4.59 13.16
C VAL A 106 1.27 4.67 14.68
N ARG A 107 0.23 5.06 15.42
CA ARG A 107 0.25 5.09 16.89
C ARG A 107 0.09 3.69 17.48
N ARG A 108 -0.43 2.75 16.70
CA ARG A 108 -0.75 1.37 17.11
C ARG A 108 0.00 0.40 16.22
N THR A 109 1.31 0.29 16.33
CA THR A 109 2.10 -0.57 15.43
C THR A 109 2.74 -1.73 16.17
N VAL A 110 2.50 -2.95 15.68
CA VAL A 110 3.12 -4.17 16.21
C VAL A 110 4.00 -4.79 15.13
N LEU A 111 5.23 -5.15 15.50
CA LEU A 111 6.14 -5.88 14.63
C LEU A 111 6.10 -7.36 14.97
N ILE A 112 5.69 -8.16 14.00
CA ILE A 112 5.72 -9.62 14.07
C ILE A 112 6.70 -10.19 13.05
N LYS A 113 7.15 -11.40 13.31
CA LYS A 113 7.94 -12.19 12.37
C LYS A 113 7.09 -13.35 11.88
N VAL A 114 7.09 -13.57 10.57
CA VAL A 114 6.35 -14.65 9.89
C VAL A 114 7.35 -15.43 9.05
N GLY A 115 7.80 -16.58 9.57
CA GLY A 115 8.94 -17.31 9.04
C GLY A 115 10.19 -16.43 9.00
N ARG A 116 10.75 -16.17 7.81
CA ARG A 116 11.92 -15.28 7.64
C ARG A 116 11.57 -13.80 7.44
N ARG A 117 10.27 -13.47 7.36
CA ARG A 117 9.81 -12.12 6.98
C ARG A 117 9.39 -11.35 8.23
N ARG A 118 9.66 -10.05 8.23
CA ARG A 118 9.22 -9.12 9.27
C ARG A 118 8.05 -8.29 8.74
N VAL A 119 6.96 -8.26 9.50
CA VAL A 119 5.72 -7.59 9.10
C VAL A 119 5.26 -6.65 10.21
N VAL A 120 4.96 -5.41 9.83
CA VAL A 120 4.36 -4.43 10.74
C VAL A 120 2.86 -4.36 10.47
N LEU A 121 2.07 -4.53 11.51
CA LEU A 121 0.61 -4.44 11.50
C LEU A 121 0.16 -3.30 12.40
N SER A 122 -1.05 -2.79 12.16
CA SER A 122 -1.72 -1.88 13.10
C SER A 122 -3.02 -2.44 13.65
N PRO A 123 -2.97 -3.31 14.67
CA PRO A 123 -4.15 -3.86 15.32
C PRO A 123 -4.92 -2.80 16.11
N ILE A 124 -6.22 -3.06 16.33
CA ILE A 124 -7.03 -2.22 17.21
C ILE A 124 -6.54 -2.30 18.67
N ASP A 125 -6.12 -3.51 19.07
CA ASP A 125 -5.49 -3.84 20.34
C ASP A 125 -4.08 -4.44 20.11
N PRO A 126 -3.03 -3.60 20.22
CA PRO A 126 -1.64 -4.04 20.12
C PRO A 126 -1.24 -5.10 21.16
N ALA A 127 -1.73 -4.98 22.40
CA ALA A 127 -1.33 -5.87 23.48
C ALA A 127 -1.93 -7.27 23.26
N GLY A 128 -3.23 -7.33 22.96
CA GLY A 128 -3.91 -8.58 22.64
C GLY A 128 -3.31 -9.30 21.43
N LEU A 129 -2.88 -8.58 20.39
CA LEU A 129 -2.20 -9.20 19.25
C LEU A 129 -0.90 -9.90 19.67
N VAL A 130 -0.08 -9.24 20.50
CA VAL A 130 1.20 -9.80 20.96
C VAL A 130 0.96 -11.02 21.86
N GLU A 131 -0.09 -11.00 22.69
CA GLU A 131 -0.49 -12.13 23.52
C GLU A 131 -0.94 -13.33 22.68
N VAL A 132 -1.83 -13.11 21.71
CA VAL A 132 -2.28 -14.15 20.76
C VAL A 132 -1.09 -14.79 20.05
N VAL A 133 -0.14 -13.97 19.58
CA VAL A 133 1.06 -14.45 18.88
C VAL A 133 2.04 -15.17 19.81
N ARG A 134 2.13 -14.81 21.09
CA ARG A 134 2.94 -15.54 22.09
C ARG A 134 2.38 -16.94 22.38
N ASN A 135 1.06 -17.10 22.28
CA ASN A 135 0.36 -18.32 22.65
C ASN A 135 -0.04 -19.19 21.44
N ALA A 136 0.35 -18.83 20.22
CA ALA A 136 0.04 -19.53 18.97
C ALA A 136 1.14 -20.56 18.58
#